data_AF-A0A2K6NS06-F1
#
_entry.id   AF-A0A2K6NS06-F1
#
_cell.length_a   1.000
_cell.length_b   1.000
_cell.length_c   1.000
_cell.angle_alpha   90.00
_cell.angle_beta   90.00
_cell.angle_gamma   90.00
#
_symmetry.space_group_name_H-M   'P 1'
#
loop_
_entity.id
_entity.type
_entity.pdbx_description
1 polymer ?
#
loop_
_entity_poly.entity_id
_entity_poly.type
_entity_poly.pdbx_seq_one_letter_code
_entity_poly.pdbx_strand_id
1 'polypeptide(L)'
;MRPLTEEETRVMFEKIAKYIGENLQLLVDRPDGTYCFRLHNDRVYYVSEKIMKLAANISGDKLVSLGTCFGKFTKTHKFRLHITALDYLAPYAKGFGVAAKSTQDCRKVDPMAIVVFHQADVGEYVRHEETLT
;
A
#
# COMPACT_ATOMS: atom_id res chain seq x y z
N MET A 1 -4.66 17.00 4.52
CA MET A 1 -4.94 15.72 3.82
C MET A 1 -5.89 15.98 2.67
N ARG A 2 -5.40 15.89 1.42
CA ARG A 2 -6.22 16.15 0.23
C ARG A 2 -6.68 14.83 -0.43
N PRO A 3 -7.76 14.84 -1.23
CA PRO A 3 -8.06 13.75 -2.15
C PRO A 3 -6.92 13.54 -3.17
N LEU A 4 -6.80 12.31 -3.67
CA LEU A 4 -5.93 12.01 -4.79
C LEU A 4 -6.56 12.56 -6.08
N THR A 5 -5.71 12.96 -7.03
CA THR A 5 -6.18 13.27 -8.39
C THR A 5 -6.54 11.97 -9.13
N GLU A 6 -7.27 12.06 -10.24
CA GLU A 6 -7.62 10.87 -11.04
C GLU A 6 -6.37 10.11 -11.50
N GLU A 7 -5.32 10.83 -11.91
CA GLU A 7 -4.08 10.22 -12.36
C GLU A 7 -3.30 9.56 -11.22
N GLU A 8 -3.21 10.20 -10.05
CA GLU A 8 -2.61 9.59 -8.85
C GLU A 8 -3.36 8.33 -8.44
N THR A 9 -4.69 8.38 -8.50
CA THR A 9 -5.58 7.28 -8.18
C THR A 9 -5.36 6.10 -9.12
N ARG A 10 -5.26 6.37 -10.43
CA ARG A 10 -4.93 5.36 -11.45
C ARG A 10 -3.59 4.70 -11.17
N VAL A 11 -2.52 5.47 -10.98
CA VAL A 11 -1.16 4.95 -10.74
C VAL A 11 -1.10 4.11 -9.46
N MET A 12 -1.77 4.56 -8.40
CA MET A 12 -1.86 3.82 -7.14
C MET A 12 -2.60 2.50 -7.33
N PHE A 13 -3.78 2.53 -7.96
CA PHE A 13 -4.59 1.33 -8.15
C PHE A 13 -3.96 0.33 -9.12
N GLU A 14 -3.29 0.77 -10.18
CA GLU A 14 -2.50 -0.12 -11.05
C GLU A 14 -1.40 -0.85 -10.27
N LYS A 15 -0.79 -0.20 -9.26
CA LYS A 15 0.23 -0.84 -8.43
C LYS A 15 -0.38 -1.83 -7.44
N ILE A 16 -1.53 -1.51 -6.85
CA ILE A 16 -2.24 -2.39 -5.91
C ILE A 16 -2.85 -3.60 -6.63
N ALA A 17 -3.45 -3.39 -7.80
CA ALA A 17 -4.06 -4.44 -8.63
C ALA A 17 -3.07 -5.54 -9.03
N LYS A 18 -1.76 -5.24 -9.10
CA LYS A 18 -0.72 -6.25 -9.32
C LYS A 18 -0.64 -7.32 -8.21
N TYR A 19 -1.13 -7.01 -7.00
CA TYR A 19 -1.09 -7.92 -5.84
C TYR A 19 -2.45 -8.56 -5.54
N ILE A 20 -3.54 -7.79 -5.59
CA ILE A 20 -4.89 -8.26 -5.22
C ILE A 20 -5.80 -8.54 -6.43
N GLY A 21 -5.40 -8.13 -7.63
CA GLY A 21 -6.24 -8.24 -8.84
C GLY A 21 -7.50 -7.35 -8.75
N GLU A 22 -8.66 -7.96 -9.00
CA GLU A 22 -9.97 -7.29 -9.06
C GLU A 22 -10.60 -7.02 -7.69
N ASN A 23 -10.01 -7.54 -6.60
CA ASN A 23 -10.52 -7.43 -5.23
C ASN A 23 -10.37 -6.02 -4.60
N LEU A 24 -10.10 -5.00 -5.41
CA LEU A 24 -9.89 -3.63 -4.93
C LEU A 24 -11.15 -3.03 -4.29
N GLN A 25 -12.34 -3.39 -4.80
CA GLN A 25 -13.61 -2.93 -4.24
C GLN A 25 -13.78 -3.32 -2.77
N LEU A 26 -13.25 -4.48 -2.36
CA LEU A 26 -13.31 -4.95 -0.97
C LEU A 26 -12.51 -4.06 0.00
N LEU A 27 -11.56 -3.27 -0.51
CA LEU A 27 -10.85 -2.28 0.30
C LEU A 27 -11.67 -1.01 0.49
N VAL A 28 -12.52 -0.63 -0.47
CA VAL A 28 -13.32 0.59 -0.36
C VAL A 28 -14.60 0.30 0.43
N ASP A 29 -15.29 -0.78 0.07
CA ASP A 29 -16.57 -1.19 0.62
C ASP A 29 -16.38 -2.33 1.61
N ARG A 30 -16.10 -1.94 2.86
CA ARG A 30 -16.06 -2.87 3.99
C ARG A 30 -17.41 -2.90 4.69
N PRO A 31 -17.77 -4.02 5.34
CA PRO A 31 -19.01 -4.11 6.13
C PRO A 31 -19.09 -3.06 7.25
N ASP A 32 -17.94 -2.61 7.76
CA ASP A 32 -17.84 -1.61 8.84
C ASP A 32 -18.09 -0.16 8.36
N GLY A 33 -18.10 0.06 7.04
CA GLY A 33 -18.31 1.34 6.36
C GLY A 33 -17.33 1.60 5.22
N THR A 34 -17.50 2.73 4.55
CA THR A 34 -16.68 3.15 3.41
C THR A 34 -15.32 3.69 3.85
N TYR A 35 -14.28 3.25 3.16
CA TYR A 35 -12.91 3.72 3.32
C TYR A 35 -12.46 4.51 2.10
N CYS A 36 -11.56 5.47 2.33
CA CYS A 36 -11.05 6.36 1.30
C CYS A 36 -9.53 6.51 1.40
N PHE A 37 -8.92 6.86 0.26
CA PHE A 37 -7.51 7.20 0.19
C PHE A 37 -7.32 8.71 0.23
N ARG A 38 -6.31 9.17 0.98
CA ARG A 38 -5.95 10.59 1.12
C ARG A 38 -4.45 10.77 1.01
N LEU A 39 -4.04 11.85 0.37
CA LEU A 39 -2.65 12.21 0.20
C LEU A 39 -2.25 13.29 1.21
N HIS A 40 -1.11 13.08 1.85
CA HIS A 40 -0.46 14.04 2.73
C HIS A 40 1.05 13.86 2.69
N ASN A 41 1.80 14.94 2.45
CA ASN A 41 3.26 14.94 2.36
C ASN A 41 3.80 13.80 1.44
N ASP A 42 3.22 13.70 0.24
CA ASP A 42 3.49 12.65 -0.77
C ASP A 42 3.19 11.21 -0.35
N ARG A 43 2.67 10.99 0.86
CA ARG A 43 2.25 9.70 1.38
C ARG A 43 0.75 9.53 1.21
N VAL A 44 0.34 8.33 0.82
CA VAL A 44 -1.07 7.96 0.72
C VAL A 44 -1.47 7.19 1.97
N TYR A 45 -2.56 7.63 2.58
CA TYR A 45 -3.16 7.04 3.76
C TYR A 45 -4.52 6.45 3.43
N TYR A 46 -4.79 5.27 3.98
CA TYR A 46 -6.04 4.55 3.92
C TYR A 46 -6.79 4.74 5.25
N VAL A 47 -7.99 5.29 5.16
CA VAL A 47 -8.74 5.73 6.34
C VAL A 47 -10.25 5.70 6.11
N SER A 48 -11.03 5.46 7.16
CA SER A 48 -12.48 5.49 7.07
C SER A 48 -13.01 6.90 6.82
N GLU A 49 -14.09 7.01 6.04
CA GLU A 49 -14.69 8.32 5.78
C GLU A 49 -15.22 9.00 7.04
N LYS A 50 -15.68 8.20 8.02
CA LYS A 50 -16.13 8.68 9.33
C LYS A 50 -15.01 9.44 10.05
N ILE A 51 -13.80 8.87 10.09
CA ILE A 51 -12.63 9.51 10.72
C ILE A 51 -12.18 10.73 9.91
N MET A 52 -12.25 10.67 8.57
CA MET A 52 -11.90 11.83 7.73
C MET A 52 -12.77 13.05 7.97
N LYS A 53 -14.07 12.86 8.19
CA LYS A 53 -14.99 13.96 8.54
C LYS A 53 -14.61 14.61 9.87
N LEU A 54 -14.17 13.82 10.85
CA LEU A 54 -13.68 14.33 12.14
C LEU A 54 -12.33 15.03 12.00
N ALA A 55 -11.44 14.48 11.16
CA ALA A 55 -10.11 15.03 10.90
C ALA A 55 -10.16 16.40 10.18
N ALA A 56 -11.30 16.75 9.56
CA ALA A 56 -11.49 18.06 8.95
C ALA A 56 -11.41 19.22 9.97
N ASN A 57 -11.60 18.94 11.26
CA ASN A 57 -11.44 19.92 12.34
C ASN A 57 -9.97 20.21 12.72
N ILE A 58 -9.02 19.44 12.18
CA ILE A 58 -7.58 19.58 12.46
C ILE A 58 -6.90 20.18 11.23
N SER A 59 -6.08 21.21 11.43
CA SER A 59 -5.32 21.82 10.32
C SER A 59 -4.33 20.81 9.74
N GLY A 60 -4.21 20.80 8.41
CA GLY A 60 -3.36 19.84 7.69
C GLY A 60 -1.91 19.85 8.14
N ASP A 61 -1.38 21.01 8.54
CA ASP A 61 0.01 21.16 9.00
C ASP A 61 0.27 20.54 10.39
N LYS A 62 -0.78 20.40 11.20
CA LYS A 62 -0.70 19.75 12.53
C LYS A 62 -0.95 18.25 12.45
N LEU A 63 -1.46 17.77 11.31
CA LEU A 63 -1.87 16.38 11.14
C LEU A 63 -0.71 15.56 10.57
N VAL A 64 0.05 14.87 11.42
CA VAL A 64 1.21 14.07 10.97
C VAL A 64 0.78 12.84 10.14
N SER A 65 -0.19 12.06 10.64
CA SER A 65 -0.68 10.86 9.97
C SER A 65 -2.08 10.51 10.47
N LEU A 66 -2.88 9.88 9.61
CA LEU A 66 -4.24 9.47 9.95
C LEU A 66 -4.57 8.18 9.19
N GLY A 67 -4.90 7.12 9.92
CA GLY A 67 -5.10 5.79 9.35
C GLY A 67 -3.78 5.11 8.98
N THR A 68 -3.81 4.23 7.99
CA THR A 68 -2.67 3.40 7.61
C THR A 68 -1.99 3.96 6.38
N CYS A 69 -0.67 4.17 6.43
CA CYS A 69 0.09 4.55 5.24
C CYS A 69 0.16 3.37 4.27
N PHE A 70 -0.34 3.53 3.04
CA PHE A 70 -0.22 2.49 2.01
C PHE A 70 1.08 2.62 1.22
N GLY A 71 1.64 3.82 1.15
CA GLY A 71 2.85 4.07 0.38
C GLY A 71 3.08 5.55 0.14
N LYS A 72 4.02 5.85 -0.74
CA LYS A 72 4.33 7.21 -1.15
C LYS A 72 4.55 7.33 -2.65
N PHE A 73 4.25 8.50 -3.19
CA PHE A 73 4.67 8.86 -4.52
C PHE A 73 6.16 9.24 -4.52
N THR A 74 6.87 8.73 -5.50
CA THR A 74 8.26 9.10 -5.78
C THR A 74 8.29 10.36 -6.64
N LYS A 75 9.44 11.06 -6.68
CA LYS A 75 9.65 12.20 -7.60
C LYS A 75 9.41 11.83 -9.07
N THR A 76 9.55 10.56 -9.43
CA THR A 76 9.25 10.02 -10.77
C THR A 76 7.77 9.68 -10.98
N HIS A 77 6.86 10.16 -10.13
CA HIS A 77 5.42 9.86 -10.15
C HIS A 77 5.06 8.36 -10.09
N LYS A 78 5.98 7.51 -9.63
CA LYS A 78 5.68 6.10 -9.37
C LYS A 78 5.24 5.93 -7.93
N PHE A 79 4.21 5.11 -7.72
CA PHE A 79 3.75 4.76 -6.38
C PHE A 79 4.61 3.63 -5.80
N ARG A 80 5.28 3.92 -4.67
CA ARG A 80 6.02 2.93 -3.88
C ARG A 80 5.14 2.48 -2.72
N LEU A 81 4.74 1.21 -2.76
CA LEU A 81 3.95 0.56 -1.71
C LEU A 81 4.82 0.36 -0.46
N HIS A 82 4.26 0.60 0.71
CA HIS A 82 4.91 0.35 2.01
C HIS A 82 4.39 -0.96 2.62
N ILE A 83 5.21 -1.57 3.48
CA ILE A 83 4.86 -2.82 4.17
C ILE A 83 3.62 -2.69 5.07
N THR A 84 3.33 -1.49 5.56
CA THR A 84 2.13 -1.18 6.36
C THR A 84 0.81 -1.45 5.63
N ALA A 85 0.83 -1.54 4.30
CA ALA A 85 -0.34 -1.96 3.51
C ALA A 85 -0.58 -3.48 3.55
N LEU A 86 0.39 -4.26 4.02
CA LEU A 86 0.35 -5.73 3.98
C LEU A 86 -0.86 -6.29 4.72
N ASP A 87 -1.20 -5.78 5.90
CA ASP A 87 -2.32 -6.32 6.69
C ASP A 87 -3.66 -6.21 5.97
N TYR A 88 -3.83 -5.17 5.14
CA TYR A 88 -5.05 -4.95 4.37
C TYR A 88 -5.05 -5.72 3.06
N LEU A 89 -3.87 -5.92 2.47
CA LEU A 89 -3.72 -6.56 1.17
C LEU A 89 -3.56 -8.09 1.30
N ALA A 90 -2.92 -8.59 2.36
CA ALA A 90 -2.60 -10.00 2.56
C ALA A 90 -3.82 -10.94 2.54
N PRO A 91 -4.99 -10.60 3.12
CA PRO A 91 -6.17 -11.45 3.04
C PRO A 91 -6.65 -11.68 1.60
N TYR A 92 -6.34 -10.75 0.70
CA TYR A 92 -6.78 -10.75 -0.69
C TYR A 92 -5.64 -11.01 -1.69
N ALA A 93 -4.38 -10.93 -1.23
CA ALA A 93 -3.19 -11.05 -2.06
C ALA A 93 -2.65 -12.48 -2.02
N LYS A 94 -2.15 -12.94 -3.16
CA LYS A 94 -1.44 -14.24 -3.25
C LYS A 94 0.01 -14.16 -2.72
N GLY A 95 0.51 -12.95 -2.39
CA GLY A 95 1.82 -12.69 -1.77
C GLY A 95 2.38 -11.29 -2.09
N PHE A 96 3.30 -10.78 -1.27
CA PHE A 96 4.09 -9.55 -1.54
C PHE A 96 5.46 -9.92 -2.10
N GLY A 97 5.51 -10.17 -3.40
CA GLY A 97 6.75 -10.49 -4.10
C GLY A 97 6.51 -10.54 -5.59
N VAL A 98 7.53 -10.20 -6.37
CA VAL A 98 7.45 -10.33 -7.83
C VAL A 98 8.03 -11.69 -8.18
N ALA A 99 7.21 -12.57 -8.75
CA ALA A 99 7.67 -13.87 -9.22
C ALA A 99 8.77 -13.67 -10.28
N ALA A 100 9.96 -14.21 -10.02
CA ALA A 100 11.07 -14.16 -10.97
C ALA A 100 10.89 -15.19 -12.09
N LYS A 101 10.14 -16.25 -11.83
CA LYS A 101 9.91 -17.38 -12.73
C LYS A 101 8.46 -17.85 -12.65
N SER A 102 8.00 -18.53 -13.69
CA SER A 102 6.68 -19.15 -13.70
C SER A 102 6.61 -20.30 -12.69
N THR A 103 5.40 -20.67 -12.26
CA THR A 103 5.21 -21.81 -11.33
C THR A 103 5.80 -23.11 -11.87
N GLN A 104 5.78 -23.31 -13.19
CA GLN A 104 6.35 -24.51 -13.82
C GLN A 104 7.88 -24.48 -13.80
N ASP A 105 8.47 -23.30 -14.00
CA ASP A 105 9.92 -23.13 -13.99
C ASP A 105 10.49 -23.17 -12.57
N CYS A 106 9.77 -22.64 -11.58
CA CYS A 106 10.13 -22.73 -10.16
C CYS A 106 10.33 -24.18 -9.68
N ARG A 107 9.72 -25.18 -10.34
CA ARG A 107 9.88 -26.60 -9.99
C ARG A 107 11.16 -27.23 -10.56
N LYS A 108 11.78 -26.61 -11.56
CA LYS A 108 12.90 -27.18 -12.33
C LYS A 108 14.24 -26.52 -12.01
N VAL A 109 14.22 -25.48 -11.19
CA VAL A 109 15.40 -24.64 -10.96
C VAL A 109 16.23 -25.15 -9.81
N ASP A 110 17.52 -24.85 -9.88
CA ASP A 110 18.47 -25.12 -8.81
C ASP A 110 18.01 -24.49 -7.47
N PRO A 111 18.25 -25.13 -6.31
CA PRO A 111 17.86 -24.59 -5.01
C PRO A 111 18.42 -23.19 -4.69
N MET A 112 19.54 -22.79 -5.31
CA MET A 112 20.12 -21.45 -5.13
C MET A 112 19.51 -20.40 -6.07
N ALA A 113 18.62 -20.78 -6.99
CA ALA A 113 18.02 -19.85 -7.92
C ALA A 113 16.94 -18.99 -7.25
N ILE A 114 16.99 -17.68 -7.51
CA ILE A 114 15.94 -16.75 -7.06
C ILE A 114 14.64 -17.06 -7.80
N VAL A 115 13.59 -17.37 -7.04
CA VAL A 115 12.22 -17.63 -7.55
C VAL A 115 11.27 -16.46 -7.30
N VAL A 116 11.55 -15.62 -6.30
CA VAL A 116 10.75 -14.43 -5.96
C VAL A 116 11.70 -13.28 -5.63
N PHE A 117 11.50 -12.14 -6.27
CA PHE A 117 12.19 -10.91 -5.90
C PHE A 117 11.49 -10.26 -4.71
N HIS A 118 12.29 -10.00 -3.68
CA HIS A 118 11.88 -9.25 -2.51
C HIS A 118 11.46 -7.81 -2.90
N GLN A 119 10.34 -7.33 -2.36
CA GLN A 119 9.85 -5.96 -2.58
C GLN A 119 9.76 -5.16 -1.28
N ALA A 120 9.26 -5.78 -0.21
CA ALA A 120 9.20 -5.22 1.14
C ALA A 120 8.93 -6.37 2.12
N ASP A 121 9.52 -6.31 3.33
CA ASP A 121 9.28 -7.27 4.41
C ASP A 121 8.99 -6.56 5.73
N VAL A 122 8.32 -7.27 6.64
CA VAL A 122 7.96 -6.77 7.98
C VAL A 122 9.21 -6.46 8.81
N GLY A 123 10.32 -7.14 8.56
CA GLY A 123 11.61 -6.88 9.20
C GLY A 123 12.15 -5.48 8.90
N GLU A 124 11.84 -4.87 7.75
CA GLU A 124 12.20 -3.46 7.49
C GLU A 124 11.55 -2.50 8.50
N TYR A 125 10.34 -2.79 8.98
CA TYR A 125 9.66 -1.95 9.97
C TYR A 125 10.08 -2.27 11.40
N VAL A 126 10.36 -3.55 11.69
CA VAL A 126 10.74 -4.03 13.03
C VAL A 126 12.21 -3.71 13.37
N ARG A 127 13.10 -3.58 12.38
CA ARG A 127 14.54 -3.36 12.61
C ARG A 127 14.97 -1.90 12.54
N HIS A 128 14.11 -1.01 12.06
CA HIS A 128 14.46 0.39 11.80
C HIS A 128 13.52 1.38 12.51
N GLU A 129 13.42 1.28 13.83
CA GLU A 129 12.73 2.29 14.68
C GLU A 129 13.37 3.69 14.52
N GLU A 130 14.68 3.77 14.26
CA GLU A 130 15.43 5.04 14.21
C GLU A 130 15.14 5.89 12.96
N THR A 131 14.81 5.30 11.82
CA THR A 131 14.57 6.05 10.56
C THR A 131 13.10 6.47 10.34
N LEU A 132 12.24 6.24 11.33
CA LEU A 132 10.82 6.61 11.30
C LEU A 132 10.52 7.97 11.94
N THR A 133 11.54 8.67 12.45
CA THR A 133 11.47 10.08 12.86
C THR A 133 11.76 11.03 11.70
#